data_AF-A0A542ARN1-F1
#
_entry.id   AF-A0A542ARN1-F1
#
_cell.length_a   1.000
_cell.length_b   1.000
_cell.length_c   1.000
_cell.angle_alpha   90.00
_cell.angle_beta   90.00
_cell.angle_gamma   90.00
#
_symmetry.space_group_name_H-M   'P 1'
#
loop_
_entity.id
_entity.type
_entity.pdbx_description
1 polymer ?
#
loop_
_entity_poly.entity_id
_entity_poly.type
_entity_poly.pdbx_seq_one_letter_code
_entity_poly.pdbx_strand_id
1 'polypeptide(L)'
;MNEHKTHWKKLQNPDYLGAYALEPGQDLIATIKSVGEEKVIGSDGKKEECTVVHFAERDIKPMVLNVTNAKTISKIYKTPYIEDWHGCKIQIYVAQVKAFGDVVDALRIRPYKPDVKVSEKPVCADCGAEIQPFGKYDAKYIAERNQQHYGKPLCAVCAQKRAEKEKAENPTDPLANTAVDTPEQPVSSGEDGEMI
;
A
#
# COMPACT_ATOMS: atom_id res chain seq x y z
N MET A 1 -0.41 5.64 27.39
CA MET A 1 0.83 6.43 27.30
C MET A 1 1.91 5.47 26.81
N ASN A 2 2.24 5.48 25.51
CA ASN A 2 3.34 4.66 25.02
C ASN A 2 4.64 5.37 25.38
N GLU A 3 5.29 4.85 26.42
CA GLU A 3 6.56 5.35 26.93
C GLU A 3 7.65 5.00 25.90
N HIS A 4 8.06 5.99 25.12
CA HIS A 4 9.04 5.83 24.05
C HIS A 4 10.45 5.67 24.67
N LYS A 5 10.80 4.43 25.05
CA LYS A 5 12.09 4.13 25.70
C LYS A 5 13.19 4.06 24.65
N THR A 6 14.15 4.98 24.75
CA THR A 6 15.31 5.02 23.84
C THR A 6 16.28 3.89 24.22
N HIS A 7 16.43 2.90 23.33
CA HIS A 7 17.34 1.79 23.54
C HIS A 7 18.81 2.27 23.60
N TRP A 8 19.56 1.93 24.65
CA TRP A 8 20.93 2.42 24.90
C TRP A 8 21.92 2.16 23.74
N LYS A 9 21.77 1.05 23.00
CA LYS A 9 22.57 0.77 21.78
C LYS A 9 22.40 1.79 20.65
N LYS A 10 21.37 2.65 20.68
CA LYS A 10 21.25 3.81 19.78
C LYS A 10 22.43 4.79 19.92
N LEU A 11 23.12 4.77 21.07
CA LEU A 11 24.25 5.64 21.38
C LEU A 11 25.61 5.05 20.99
N GLN A 12 25.70 3.75 20.67
CA GLN A 12 26.99 3.04 20.50
C GLN A 12 27.40 2.75 19.06
N ASN A 13 26.47 2.73 18.09
CA ASN A 13 26.80 2.50 16.68
C ASN A 13 25.94 3.42 15.78
N PRO A 14 26.33 4.70 15.63
CA PRO A 14 25.50 5.70 14.96
C PRO A 14 25.41 5.49 13.44
N ASP A 15 26.35 4.77 12.82
CA ASP A 15 26.52 4.78 11.36
C ASP A 15 25.65 3.75 10.62
N TYR A 16 25.31 2.63 11.28
CA TYR A 16 24.57 1.53 10.66
C TYR A 16 23.22 1.23 11.33
N LEU A 17 22.27 0.75 10.55
CA LEU A 17 20.97 0.28 11.01
C LEU A 17 21.16 -0.96 11.91
N GLY A 18 20.74 -0.85 13.17
CA GLY A 18 20.72 -1.95 14.12
C GLY A 18 19.30 -2.36 14.51
N ALA A 19 19.16 -3.54 15.11
CA ALA A 19 17.86 -4.05 15.59
C ALA A 19 17.17 -3.09 16.57
N TYR A 20 17.94 -2.29 17.31
CA TYR A 20 17.45 -1.26 18.22
C TYR A 20 16.66 -0.12 17.53
N ALA A 21 16.80 0.03 16.20
CA ALA A 21 16.17 1.12 15.45
C ALA A 21 14.70 0.82 15.13
N LEU A 22 14.30 -0.44 15.21
CA LEU A 22 12.97 -0.94 14.92
C LEU A 22 12.31 -1.43 16.20
N GLU A 23 11.01 -1.17 16.36
CA GLU A 23 10.25 -1.77 17.46
C GLU A 23 9.93 -3.24 17.16
N PRO A 24 9.80 -4.11 18.20
CA PRO A 24 9.39 -5.49 18.00
C PRO A 24 8.04 -5.59 17.29
N GLY A 25 8.02 -6.28 16.14
CA GLY A 25 6.82 -6.41 15.30
C GLY A 25 6.65 -5.32 14.24
N GLN A 26 7.55 -4.33 14.21
CA GLN A 26 7.59 -3.34 13.14
C GLN A 26 8.40 -3.89 11.95
N ASP A 27 7.81 -3.79 10.77
CA ASP A 27 8.47 -4.10 9.50
C ASP A 27 8.81 -2.79 8.78
N LEU A 28 10.06 -2.66 8.33
CA LEU A 28 10.56 -1.52 7.57
C LEU A 28 10.75 -1.91 6.12
N ILE A 29 10.07 -1.23 5.21
CA ILE A 29 10.28 -1.40 3.78
C ILE A 29 11.29 -0.36 3.32
N ALA A 30 12.37 -0.81 2.70
CA ALA A 30 13.44 0.04 2.19
C ALA A 30 13.80 -0.34 0.75
N THR A 31 14.20 0.64 -0.05
CA THR A 31 14.60 0.46 -1.44
C THR A 31 16.13 0.45 -1.52
N ILE A 32 16.71 -0.61 -2.07
CA ILE A 32 18.16 -0.76 -2.23
C ILE A 32 18.66 0.25 -3.25
N LYS A 33 19.62 1.08 -2.86
CA LYS A 33 20.33 2.02 -3.73
C LYS A 33 21.63 1.43 -4.23
N SER A 34 22.43 0.85 -3.34
CA SER A 34 23.69 0.22 -3.72
C SER A 34 24.12 -0.78 -2.66
N VAL A 35 24.90 -1.78 -3.08
CA VAL A 35 25.51 -2.77 -2.20
C VAL A 35 27.00 -2.84 -2.52
N GLY A 36 27.84 -2.90 -1.49
CA GLY A 36 29.28 -2.96 -1.66
C GLY A 36 29.99 -3.41 -0.38
N GLU A 37 31.29 -3.64 -0.47
CA GLU A 37 32.12 -3.97 0.69
C GLU A 37 32.65 -2.68 1.33
N GLU A 38 32.49 -2.57 2.65
CA GLU A 38 32.95 -1.43 3.43
C GLU A 38 33.63 -1.89 4.72
N LYS A 39 34.58 -1.07 5.20
CA LYS A 39 35.24 -1.30 6.48
C LYS A 39 34.35 -0.80 7.60
N VAL A 40 33.68 -1.72 8.27
CA VAL A 40 32.81 -1.46 9.42
C VAL A 40 33.62 -1.62 10.69
N ILE A 41 33.49 -0.67 11.61
CA ILE A 41 34.04 -0.80 12.97
C ILE A 41 32.98 -1.49 13.83
N GLY A 42 33.26 -2.73 14.25
CA GLY A 42 32.40 -3.46 15.16
C GLY A 42 32.33 -2.82 16.54
N SER A 43 31.39 -3.26 17.38
CA SER A 43 31.27 -2.80 18.78
C SER A 43 32.54 -3.00 19.61
N ASP A 44 33.38 -3.95 19.20
CA ASP A 44 34.62 -4.32 19.87
C ASP A 44 35.82 -3.50 19.37
N GLY A 45 35.59 -2.47 18.55
CA GLY A 45 36.61 -1.60 17.97
C GLY A 45 37.41 -2.22 16.82
N LYS A 46 37.13 -3.47 16.45
CA LYS A 46 37.76 -4.15 15.32
C LYS A 46 37.17 -3.68 14.01
N LYS A 47 38.05 -3.46 13.03
CA LYS A 47 37.68 -3.15 11.65
C LYS A 47 37.47 -4.45 10.90
N GLU A 48 36.28 -4.66 10.38
CA GLU A 48 35.92 -5.83 9.58
C GLU A 48 35.41 -5.37 8.22
N GLU A 49 35.80 -6.07 7.16
CA GLU A 49 35.25 -5.84 5.82
C GLU A 49 33.90 -6.56 5.75
N CYS A 50 32.84 -5.76 5.64
CA CYS A 50 31.47 -6.23 5.65
C CYS A 50 30.75 -5.77 4.38
N THR A 51 29.85 -6.60 3.87
CA THR A 51 28.92 -6.16 2.82
C THR A 51 27.88 -5.23 3.43
N VAL A 52 27.75 -4.03 2.89
CA VAL A 52 26.82 -2.99 3.34
C VAL A 52 25.83 -2.69 2.24
N VAL A 53 24.55 -2.56 2.61
CA VAL A 53 23.50 -2.04 1.74
C VAL A 53 23.17 -0.60 2.11
N HIS A 54 23.17 0.27 1.11
CA HIS A 54 22.64 1.62 1.18
C HIS A 54 21.24 1.67 0.62
N PHE A 55 20.40 2.47 1.26
CA PHE A 55 19.01 2.65 0.85
C PHE A 55 18.81 3.95 0.09
N ALA A 56 17.76 4.02 -0.72
CA ALA A 56 17.39 5.22 -1.47
C ALA A 56 16.74 6.27 -0.56
N GLU A 57 16.03 5.83 0.47
CA GLU A 57 15.39 6.65 1.48
C GLU A 57 16.45 7.30 2.41
N ARG A 58 16.43 8.64 2.52
CA ARG A 58 17.43 9.40 3.29
C ARG A 58 17.35 9.17 4.80
N ASP A 59 16.17 8.79 5.29
CA ASP A 59 15.92 8.59 6.72
C ASP A 59 16.30 7.16 7.18
N ILE A 60 16.68 6.28 6.25
CA ILE A 60 17.08 4.91 6.54
C ILE A 60 18.60 4.79 6.48
N LYS A 61 19.20 4.47 7.62
CA LYS A 61 20.64 4.22 7.73
C LYS A 61 21.07 2.98 6.93
N PRO A 62 22.30 2.93 6.41
CA PRO A 62 22.81 1.74 5.74
C PRO A 62 22.82 0.55 6.68
N MET A 63 22.63 -0.66 6.16
CA MET A 63 22.55 -1.88 6.95
C MET A 63 23.70 -2.83 6.60
N VAL A 64 24.34 -3.41 7.61
CA VAL A 64 25.31 -4.49 7.41
C VAL A 64 24.56 -5.77 7.01
N LEU A 65 24.96 -6.33 5.87
CA LEU A 65 24.25 -7.41 5.21
C LEU A 65 24.93 -8.75 5.50
N ASN A 66 24.35 -9.50 6.43
CA ASN A 66 24.84 -10.86 6.73
C ASN A 66 24.53 -11.84 5.59
N VAL A 67 25.23 -12.98 5.59
CA VAL A 67 25.08 -14.04 4.59
C VAL A 67 23.63 -14.56 4.47
N THR A 68 22.89 -14.67 5.58
CA THR A 68 21.49 -15.09 5.56
C THR A 68 20.62 -14.08 4.81
N ASN A 69 20.81 -12.80 5.07
CA ASN A 69 20.09 -11.71 4.42
C ASN A 69 20.44 -11.65 2.92
N ALA A 70 21.71 -11.79 2.54
CA ALA A 70 22.14 -11.86 1.13
C ALA A 70 21.45 -13.00 0.37
N LYS A 71 21.46 -14.20 0.97
CA LYS A 71 20.76 -15.37 0.42
C LYS A 71 19.27 -15.13 0.25
N THR A 72 18.64 -14.44 1.20
CA THR A 72 17.21 -14.11 1.11
C THR A 72 16.94 -13.14 -0.04
N ILE A 73 17.71 -12.06 -0.19
CA ILE A 73 17.55 -11.12 -1.32
C ILE A 73 17.73 -11.84 -2.65
N SER A 74 18.78 -12.65 -2.76
CA SER A 74 19.04 -13.44 -3.96
C SER A 74 17.88 -14.37 -4.34
N LYS A 75 17.22 -14.99 -3.35
CA LYS A 75 16.02 -15.82 -3.58
C LYS A 75 14.80 -15.01 -4.02
N ILE A 76 14.57 -13.84 -3.42
CA ILE A 76 13.44 -12.96 -3.73
C ILE A 76 13.53 -12.44 -5.16
N TYR A 77 14.74 -12.03 -5.57
CA TYR A 77 15.01 -11.42 -6.87
C TYR A 77 15.57 -12.38 -7.92
N LYS A 78 15.78 -13.65 -7.56
CA LYS A 78 16.28 -14.72 -8.43
C LYS A 78 17.58 -14.36 -9.15
N THR A 79 18.44 -13.58 -8.49
CA THR A 79 19.75 -13.17 -9.01
C THR A 79 20.79 -13.18 -7.89
N PRO A 80 21.98 -13.74 -8.12
CA PRO A 80 23.10 -13.66 -7.16
C PRO A 80 23.90 -12.36 -7.29
N TYR A 81 23.66 -11.56 -8.34
CA TYR A 81 24.41 -10.35 -8.62
C TYR A 81 23.88 -9.16 -7.82
N ILE A 82 24.77 -8.42 -7.17
CA ILE A 82 24.41 -7.32 -6.27
C ILE A 82 23.99 -6.06 -7.05
N GLU A 83 24.46 -5.93 -8.28
CA GLU A 83 24.15 -4.86 -9.21
C GLU A 83 22.67 -4.88 -9.60
N ASP A 84 22.12 -6.09 -9.79
CA ASP A 84 20.71 -6.31 -10.10
C ASP A 84 19.78 -5.98 -8.91
N TRP A 85 20.34 -5.87 -7.70
CA TRP A 85 19.56 -5.50 -6.51
C TRP A 85 19.28 -4.00 -6.45
N HIS A 86 19.90 -3.18 -7.30
CA HIS A 86 19.60 -1.75 -7.38
C HIS A 86 18.10 -1.51 -7.70
N GLY A 87 17.44 -0.66 -6.91
CA GLY A 87 16.02 -0.34 -7.05
C GLY A 87 15.07 -1.41 -6.49
N CYS A 88 15.59 -2.53 -6.01
CA CYS A 88 14.79 -3.59 -5.39
C CYS A 88 14.33 -3.17 -3.99
N LYS A 89 13.10 -3.54 -3.61
CA LYS A 89 12.52 -3.26 -2.29
C LYS A 89 12.65 -4.47 -1.39
N ILE A 90 13.10 -4.27 -0.17
CA ILE A 90 13.20 -5.32 0.85
C ILE A 90 12.44 -4.93 2.11
N GLN A 91 11.93 -5.93 2.82
CA GLN A 91 11.21 -5.74 4.08
C GLN A 91 12.05 -6.29 5.21
N ILE A 92 12.50 -5.40 6.08
CA ILE A 92 13.40 -5.64 7.20
C ILE A 92 12.57 -5.75 8.47
N TYR A 93 12.84 -6.76 9.28
CA TYR A 93 12.17 -6.96 10.57
C TYR A 93 13.19 -7.40 11.63
N VAL A 94 12.84 -7.22 12.90
CA VAL A 94 13.63 -7.70 14.03
C VAL A 94 13.24 -9.14 14.35
N ALA A 95 14.23 -10.02 14.41
CA ALA A 95 14.07 -11.41 14.80
C ALA A 95 15.00 -11.75 15.96
N GLN A 96 14.48 -12.47 16.95
CA GLN A 96 15.30 -13.07 17.99
C GLN A 96 16.03 -14.28 17.42
N VAL A 97 17.36 -14.23 17.45
CA VAL A 97 18.23 -15.33 17.01
C VAL A 97 19.09 -15.78 18.17
N LYS A 98 19.28 -17.09 18.29
CA LYS A 98 20.26 -17.64 19.23
C LYS A 98 21.65 -17.51 18.61
N ALA A 99 22.49 -16.70 19.21
CA ALA A 99 23.89 -16.53 18.80
C ALA A 99 24.77 -16.52 20.06
N PHE A 100 25.89 -17.23 20.01
CA PHE A 100 26.86 -17.30 21.12
C PHE A 100 26.27 -17.76 22.47
N GLY A 101 25.22 -18.58 22.46
CA GLY A 101 24.57 -19.09 23.68
C GLY A 101 23.43 -18.19 24.21
N ASP A 102 23.32 -16.96 23.71
CA ASP A 102 22.31 -15.99 24.12
C ASP A 102 21.27 -15.73 23.02
N VAL A 103 20.09 -15.26 23.44
CA VAL A 103 19.06 -14.77 22.51
C VAL A 103 19.31 -13.29 22.26
N VAL A 104 19.64 -12.94 21.01
CA VAL A 104 19.91 -11.57 20.60
C VAL A 104 18.95 -11.13 19.50
N ASP A 105 18.57 -9.86 19.54
CA ASP A 105 17.77 -9.25 18.48
C ASP A 105 18.66 -8.94 17.26
N ALA A 106 18.29 -9.48 16.10
CA ALA A 106 19.01 -9.30 14.85
C ALA A 106 18.07 -8.85 13.72
N LEU A 107 18.62 -8.10 12.77
CA LEU A 107 17.91 -7.70 11.56
C LEU A 107 17.82 -8.86 10.56
N ARG A 108 16.62 -9.09 10.05
CA ARG A 108 16.31 -10.12 9.04
C ARG A 108 15.44 -9.54 7.93
N ILE A 109 15.52 -10.14 6.76
CA ILE A 109 14.73 -9.77 5.58
C ILE A 109 13.60 -10.79 5.40
N ARG A 110 12.37 -10.34 5.14
CA ARG A 110 11.23 -11.21 4.83
C ARG A 110 11.48 -11.94 3.51
N PRO A 111 11.13 -13.23 3.39
CA PRO A 111 11.44 -14.04 2.20
C PRO A 111 10.49 -13.80 1.00
N TYR A 112 9.87 -12.62 0.92
CA TYR A 112 8.93 -12.25 -0.14
C TYR A 112 9.14 -10.79 -0.54
N LYS A 113 8.72 -10.43 -1.76
CA LYS A 113 8.76 -9.04 -2.23
C LYS A 113 7.78 -8.22 -1.38
N PRO A 114 8.18 -7.04 -0.85
CA PRO A 114 7.28 -6.19 -0.10
C PRO A 114 6.12 -5.80 -1.00
N ASP A 115 4.90 -6.10 -0.57
CA ASP A 115 3.70 -5.59 -1.22
C ASP A 115 3.54 -4.14 -0.76
N VAL A 116 4.25 -3.24 -1.44
CA VAL A 116 4.04 -1.80 -1.25
C VAL A 116 2.70 -1.50 -1.91
N LYS A 117 1.63 -1.75 -1.16
CA LYS A 117 0.36 -1.07 -1.36
C LYS A 117 0.63 0.39 -1.09
N VAL A 118 1.24 1.06 -2.05
CA VAL A 118 1.22 2.52 -2.14
C VAL A 118 -0.27 2.81 -2.12
N SER A 119 -0.73 3.32 -0.99
CA SER A 119 -2.07 3.85 -0.89
C SER A 119 -2.03 5.13 -1.70
N GLU A 120 -2.08 4.99 -3.02
CA GLU A 120 -2.45 6.05 -3.95
C GLU A 120 -3.91 6.36 -3.64
N LYS A 121 -4.13 7.05 -2.52
CA LYS A 121 -5.44 7.52 -2.15
C LYS A 121 -5.85 8.48 -3.25
N PRO A 122 -6.94 8.19 -3.98
CA PRO A 122 -7.32 9.06 -5.07
C PRO A 122 -7.72 10.42 -4.53
N VAL A 123 -7.29 11.49 -5.19
CA VAL A 123 -7.62 12.88 -4.83
C VAL A 123 -8.85 13.34 -5.60
N CYS A 124 -9.66 14.16 -4.96
CA CYS A 124 -10.84 14.75 -5.58
C CYS A 124 -10.44 15.88 -6.54
N ALA A 125 -10.97 15.85 -7.77
CA ALA A 125 -10.70 16.87 -8.79
C ALA A 125 -11.30 18.25 -8.47
N ASP A 126 -12.35 18.32 -7.63
CA ASP A 126 -13.04 19.58 -7.30
C ASP A 126 -12.52 20.27 -6.04
N CYS A 127 -12.16 19.49 -5.01
CA CYS A 127 -11.70 20.05 -3.74
C CYS A 127 -10.22 19.79 -3.44
N GLY A 128 -9.53 19.00 -4.26
CA GLY A 128 -8.13 18.64 -4.05
C GLY A 128 -7.87 17.73 -2.83
N ALA A 129 -8.89 17.40 -2.05
CA ALA A 129 -8.76 16.57 -0.85
C ALA A 129 -8.69 15.08 -1.19
N GLU A 130 -8.02 14.31 -0.33
CA GLU A 130 -8.01 12.84 -0.39
C GLU A 130 -9.45 12.30 -0.28
N ILE A 131 -9.85 11.46 -1.25
CA ILE A 131 -11.14 10.78 -1.22
C ILE A 131 -11.10 9.78 -0.06
N GLN A 132 -11.95 10.01 0.94
CA GLN A 132 -12.12 9.08 2.06
C GLN A 132 -13.11 7.97 1.67
N PRO A 133 -12.93 6.75 2.22
CA PRO A 133 -13.94 5.71 2.11
C PRO A 133 -15.25 6.17 2.75
N PHE A 134 -16.38 5.79 2.17
CA PHE A 134 -17.71 6.17 2.66
C PHE A 134 -18.64 4.95 2.68
N GLY A 135 -19.15 4.64 3.87
CA GLY A 135 -19.99 3.45 4.09
C GLY A 135 -19.23 2.15 3.84
N LYS A 136 -19.74 1.33 2.90
CA LYS A 136 -19.17 0.03 2.53
C LYS A 136 -18.16 0.07 1.38
N TYR A 137 -17.89 1.25 0.85
CA TYR A 137 -17.08 1.42 -0.36
C TYR A 137 -15.74 2.05 -0.04
N ASP A 138 -14.68 1.51 -0.63
CA ASP A 138 -13.32 2.03 -0.49
C ASP A 138 -13.12 3.32 -1.31
N ALA A 139 -12.06 4.06 -0.99
CA ALA A 139 -11.73 5.32 -1.65
C ALA A 139 -11.50 5.16 -3.17
N LYS A 140 -10.95 4.03 -3.60
CA LYS A 140 -10.66 3.72 -5.00
C LYS A 140 -11.95 3.52 -5.79
N TYR A 141 -12.86 2.72 -5.26
CA TYR A 141 -14.18 2.47 -5.83
C TYR A 141 -14.99 3.76 -5.95
N ILE A 142 -14.94 4.65 -4.95
CA ILE A 142 -15.63 5.95 -5.01
C ILE A 142 -15.05 6.82 -6.13
N ALA A 143 -13.72 6.87 -6.27
CA ALA A 143 -13.06 7.63 -7.31
C ALA A 143 -13.41 7.11 -8.72
N GLU A 144 -13.33 5.79 -8.93
CA GLU A 144 -13.66 5.13 -10.21
C GLU A 144 -15.14 5.31 -10.57
N ARG A 145 -16.04 5.07 -9.61
CA ARG A 145 -17.47 5.27 -9.81
C ARG A 145 -17.80 6.72 -10.17
N ASN A 146 -17.23 7.69 -9.45
CA ASN A 146 -17.48 9.10 -9.74
C ASN A 146 -16.83 9.54 -11.06
N GLN A 147 -15.71 8.92 -11.45
CA GLN A 147 -15.14 9.11 -12.77
C GLN A 147 -16.07 8.59 -13.88
N GLN A 148 -16.76 7.47 -13.67
CA GLN A 148 -17.74 6.94 -14.62
C GLN A 148 -19.03 7.78 -14.68
N HIS A 149 -19.54 8.25 -13.54
CA HIS A 149 -20.79 9.03 -13.50
C HIS A 149 -20.62 10.52 -13.83
N TYR A 150 -19.53 11.15 -13.38
CA TYR A 150 -19.31 12.60 -13.48
C TYR A 150 -18.10 12.96 -14.35
N GLY A 151 -17.45 11.98 -14.99
CA GLY A 151 -16.26 12.17 -15.81
C GLY A 151 -14.99 12.56 -15.05
N LYS A 152 -15.04 12.68 -13.71
CA LYS A 152 -13.92 13.11 -12.85
C LYS A 152 -13.94 12.37 -11.50
N PRO A 153 -12.79 12.05 -10.89
CA PRO A 153 -12.75 11.46 -9.56
C PRO A 153 -13.16 12.51 -8.52
N LEU A 154 -14.32 12.31 -7.88
CA LEU A 154 -14.85 13.21 -6.86
C LEU A 154 -14.95 12.51 -5.51
N CYS A 155 -14.85 13.26 -4.40
CA CYS A 155 -15.20 12.74 -3.09
C CYS A 155 -16.73 12.65 -2.92
N ALA A 156 -17.19 11.87 -1.95
CA ALA A 156 -18.63 11.68 -1.69
C ALA A 156 -19.38 13.01 -1.49
N VAL A 157 -18.76 13.98 -0.82
CA VAL A 157 -19.34 15.31 -0.57
C VAL A 157 -19.47 16.13 -1.86
N CYS A 158 -18.45 16.14 -2.72
CA CYS A 158 -18.49 16.87 -3.99
C CYS A 158 -19.46 16.22 -4.99
N ALA A 159 -19.52 14.88 -5.01
CA ALA A 159 -20.48 14.15 -5.82
C ALA A 159 -21.94 14.44 -5.39
N GLN A 160 -22.22 14.46 -4.08
CA GLN A 160 -23.55 14.80 -3.57
C GLN A 160 -23.95 16.24 -3.92
N LYS A 161 -23.05 17.21 -3.73
CA LYS A 161 -23.31 18.61 -4.10
C LYS A 161 -23.62 18.79 -5.60
N ARG A 162 -22.95 18.02 -6.47
CA ARG A 162 -23.26 18.04 -7.91
C ARG A 162 -24.62 17.41 -8.20
N ALA A 163 -24.92 16.26 -7.61
CA ALA A 163 -26.23 15.63 -7.76
C ALA A 163 -27.38 16.50 -7.26
N GLU A 164 -27.17 17.26 -6.17
CA GLU A 164 -28.15 18.23 -5.65
C GLU A 164 -28.32 19.43 -6.60
N LYS A 165 -27.23 19.94 -7.20
CA LYS A 165 -27.30 21.00 -8.22
C LYS A 165 -28.01 20.55 -9.50
N GLU A 166 -27.69 19.37 -10.02
CA GLU A 166 -28.35 18.80 -11.21
C GLU A 166 -29.85 18.60 -10.98
N LYS A 167 -30.26 18.18 -9.77
CA LYS A 167 -31.67 18.09 -9.38
C LYS A 167 -32.36 19.45 -9.21
N ALA A 168 -31.62 20.49 -8.82
CA ALA A 168 -32.14 21.84 -8.68
C ALA A 168 -32.26 22.57 -10.04
N GLU A 169 -31.40 22.26 -11.00
CA GLU A 169 -31.40 22.85 -12.34
C GLU A 169 -32.38 22.16 -13.30
N ASN A 170 -32.69 20.87 -13.08
CA ASN A 170 -33.77 20.15 -13.75
C ASN A 170 -34.84 19.68 -12.74
N PRO A 171 -35.74 20.56 -12.28
CA PRO A 171 -36.91 20.14 -11.54
C PRO A 171 -37.82 19.38 -12.51
N THR A 172 -37.84 18.05 -12.44
CA THR A 172 -38.95 17.28 -13.02
C THR A 172 -40.22 17.72 -12.31
N ASP A 173 -41.08 18.41 -13.06
CA ASP A 173 -42.39 18.91 -12.65
C ASP A 173 -43.25 17.78 -12.04
N PRO A 174 -43.67 17.88 -10.76
CA PRO A 174 -44.49 16.85 -10.12
C PRO A 174 -45.98 16.91 -10.48
N LEU A 175 -46.43 17.80 -11.36
CA LEU A 175 -47.85 18.02 -11.68
C LEU A 175 -48.17 17.86 -13.17
N ALA A 176 -47.88 16.67 -13.71
CA ALA A 176 -48.65 16.10 -14.82
C ALA A 176 -49.35 14.83 -14.34
N ASN A 177 -50.22 14.97 -13.33
CA ASN A 177 -51.16 13.93 -12.93
C ASN A 177 -52.58 14.44 -13.22
N THR A 178 -53.33 13.70 -14.04
CA THR A 178 -54.69 13.16 -13.79
C THR A 178 -55.56 13.16 -15.05
N ALA A 179 -55.98 11.95 -15.46
CA ALA A 179 -57.37 11.55 -15.75
C ALA A 179 -57.30 10.26 -16.60
N VAL A 180 -57.54 9.09 -15.99
CA VAL A 180 -58.80 8.32 -16.11
C VAL A 180 -59.08 7.90 -17.55
N ASP A 181 -58.85 6.63 -17.89
CA ASP A 181 -59.93 5.65 -18.04
C ASP A 181 -59.38 4.24 -18.35
N THR A 182 -59.92 3.23 -17.66
CA THR A 182 -59.85 1.81 -18.02
C THR A 182 -61.30 1.44 -18.28
N PRO A 183 -61.71 0.91 -19.46
CA PRO A 183 -61.52 -0.50 -19.81
C PRO A 183 -61.27 -0.69 -21.32
N GLU A 184 -60.76 -1.80 -21.85
CA GLU A 184 -61.47 -3.06 -22.07
C GLU A 184 -60.46 -4.07 -22.64
N GLN A 185 -60.58 -5.33 -22.24
CA GLN A 185 -60.07 -6.42 -23.06
C GLN A 185 -60.84 -6.49 -24.39
N PRO A 186 -60.24 -7.08 -25.43
CA PRO A 186 -61.00 -8.14 -26.07
C PRO A 186 -60.22 -9.44 -26.18
N VAL A 187 -61.01 -10.50 -26.10
CA VAL A 187 -60.67 -11.92 -26.21
C VAL A 187 -60.98 -12.39 -27.64
N SER A 188 -60.35 -13.50 -28.04
CA SER A 188 -60.64 -14.36 -29.22
C SER A 188 -60.22 -13.81 -30.59
N SER A 189 -59.76 -14.59 -31.56
CA SER A 189 -59.94 -16.01 -31.93
C SER A 189 -58.70 -16.41 -32.77
N GLY A 190 -58.17 -17.64 -32.78
CA GLY A 190 -58.85 -18.91 -33.07
C GLY A 190 -58.76 -19.21 -34.57
N GLU A 191 -58.30 -20.42 -34.90
CA GLU A 191 -58.38 -21.13 -36.20
C GLU A 191 -57.27 -20.86 -37.24
N ASP A 192 -56.71 -21.82 -37.97
CA ASP A 192 -56.70 -23.29 -38.00
C ASP A 192 -55.71 -23.73 -39.10
N GLY A 193 -55.14 -24.94 -38.95
CA GLY A 193 -54.92 -25.94 -40.02
C GLY A 193 -54.17 -25.58 -41.32
N GLU A 194 -53.54 -26.48 -42.06
CA GLU A 194 -53.51 -27.93 -42.00
C GLU A 194 -52.57 -28.44 -43.11
N MET A 195 -52.14 -29.70 -42.97
CA MET A 195 -51.83 -30.68 -44.01
C MET A 195 -50.68 -30.35 -45.00
N ILE A 196 -49.77 -31.26 -45.32
CA ILE A 196 -49.91 -32.70 -45.63
C ILE A 196 -48.54 -33.37 -45.49
#